data_AF-Q2FP26-F1
#
_entry.id   AF-Q2FP26-F1
#
_cell.length_a   1.000
_cell.length_b   1.000
_cell.length_c   1.000
_cell.angle_alpha   90.00
_cell.angle_beta   90.00
_cell.angle_gamma   90.00
#
_symmetry.space_group_name_H-M   'P 1'
#
loop_
_entity.id
_entity.type
_entity.pdbx_description
1 polymer ?
#
loop_
_entity_poly.entity_id
_entity_poly.type
_entity_poly.pdbx_seq_one_letter_code
_entity_poly.pdbx_strand_id
1 'polypeptide(L)' 'MKTTLYYFTGNGNSLSVARKISEKIEDAELISVVSQMKTDKAITAPSGRVGIICPVYDAGIPAIVRDFLHPTKNY' A
#
# COMPACT_ATOMS: atom_id res chain seq x y z
N MET A 1 -8.84 1.78 16.72
CA MET A 1 -8.69 2.85 15.70
C MET A 1 -8.21 2.17 14.44
N LYS A 2 -8.98 2.28 13.36
CA LYS A 2 -8.72 1.54 12.13
C LYS A 2 -7.35 1.86 11.55
N THR A 3 -6.63 0.81 11.13
CA THR A 3 -5.35 0.90 10.44
C THR A 3 -5.44 0.28 9.05
N THR A 4 -5.23 1.08 8.01
CA THR A 4 -5.18 0.59 6.63
C THR A 4 -3.73 0.38 6.21
N LEU A 5 -3.36 -0.86 5.91
CA LEU A 5 -2.04 -1.25 5.45
C LEU A 5 -2.07 -1.50 3.96
N TYR A 6 -1.45 -0.61 3.18
CA TYR A 6 -1.26 -0.79 1.75
C TYR A 6 0.00 -1.59 1.48
N TYR A 7 -0.06 -2.57 0.59
CA TYR A 7 1.13 -3.34 0.20
C TYR A 7 1.32 -3.43 -1.31
N PHE A 8 2.60 -3.46 -1.70
CA PHE A 8 3.04 -3.90 -3.01
C PHE A 8 4.10 -4.99 -2.85
N THR A 9 4.11 -5.96 -3.77
CA THR A 9 5.08 -7.05 -3.75
C THR A 9 5.38 -7.51 -5.18
N GLY A 10 6.64 -7.77 -5.49
CA GLY A 10 7.05 -8.45 -6.73
C GLY A 10 6.89 -9.96 -6.59
N ASN A 11 7.63 -10.55 -5.65
CA ASN A 11 7.77 -12.02 -5.50
C ASN A 11 7.11 -12.57 -4.22
N GLY A 12 6.28 -11.79 -3.53
CA GLY A 12 5.52 -12.25 -2.35
C GLY A 12 6.14 -11.94 -0.98
N ASN A 13 7.43 -11.62 -0.89
CA ASN A 13 8.09 -11.36 0.40
C ASN A 13 7.43 -10.22 1.20
N SER A 14 7.18 -9.07 0.57
CA SER A 14 6.52 -7.93 1.22
C SER A 14 5.07 -8.24 1.62
N LEU A 15 4.37 -9.12 0.89
CA LEU A 15 3.04 -9.59 1.29
C LEU A 15 3.11 -10.50 2.52
N SER A 16 4.09 -11.41 2.59
CA SER A 16 4.30 -12.24 3.79
C SER A 16 4.55 -11.36 5.03
N VAL A 17 5.40 -10.33 4.90
CA VAL A 17 5.65 -9.36 5.96
C VAL A 17 4.39 -8.57 6.30
N ALA A 18 3.67 -8.07 5.30
CA ALA A 18 2.46 -7.26 5.52
C ALA A 18 1.37 -8.04 6.28
N ARG A 19 1.18 -9.33 5.99
CA ARG A 19 0.27 -10.21 6.75
C ARG A 19 0.68 -10.34 8.21
N LYS A 20 1.96 -10.63 8.47
CA LYS A 20 2.51 -10.73 9.83
C LYS A 20 2.41 -9.42 10.61
N ILE A 21 2.53 -8.28 9.94
CA ILE A 21 2.33 -6.96 10.56
C ILE A 21 0.84 -6.75 10.87
N SER A 22 -0.07 -7.06 9.92
CA SER A 22 -1.51 -6.89 10.14
C SER A 22 -2.02 -7.72 11.32
N GLU A 23 -1.48 -8.93 11.53
CA GLU A 23 -1.83 -9.79 12.66
C GLU A 23 -1.46 -9.19 14.03
N LYS A 24 -0.54 -8.23 14.08
CA LYS A 24 -0.07 -7.59 15.32
C LYS A 24 -0.73 -6.24 15.58
N ILE A 25 -1.54 -5.74 14.65
CA ILE A 25 -2.21 -4.46 14.77
C ILE A 25 -3.70 -4.72 14.92
N GLU A 26 -4.26 -4.29 16.04
CA GLU A 26 -5.71 -4.34 16.27
C GLU A 26 -6.44 -3.49 15.22
N ASP A 27 -7.55 -4.00 14.69
CA ASP A 27 -8.40 -3.31 13.71
C ASP A 27 -7.62 -2.87 12.45
N ALA A 28 -6.83 -3.81 11.90
CA ALA A 28 -6.06 -3.62 10.69
C ALA A 28 -6.69 -4.30 9.46
N GLU A 29 -6.70 -3.59 8.33
CA GLU A 29 -7.04 -4.14 7.02
C GLU A 29 -5.83 -4.10 6.08
N LEU A 30 -5.68 -5.11 5.24
CA LEU A 30 -4.59 -5.23 4.29
C LEU A 30 -5.11 -5.03 2.86
N ILE A 31 -4.62 -4.01 2.17
CA ILE A 31 -5.08 -3.62 0.82
C ILE A 31 -3.92 -3.65 -0.17
N SER A 32 -4.13 -4.31 -1.32
CA SER A 32 -3.17 -4.31 -2.42
C SER A 32 -3.15 -2.96 -3.14
N VAL A 33 -1.97 -2.35 -3.27
CA VAL A 33 -1.76 -1.14 -4.08
C VAL A 33 -2.18 -1.39 -5.53
N VAL A 34 -1.81 -2.54 -6.10
CA VAL A 34 -2.15 -2.91 -7.49
C VAL A 34 -3.66 -2.96 -7.68
N SER A 35 -4.39 -3.50 -6.70
CA SER A 35 -5.84 -3.59 -6.79
C SER A 35 -6.51 -2.22 -6.72
N GLN A 36 -6.00 -1.28 -5.93
CA GLN A 36 -6.52 0.08 -5.85
C GLN A 36 -6.25 0.87 -7.14
N MET A 37 -5.02 0.74 -7.67
CA MET A 37 -4.60 1.40 -8.92
C MET A 37 -5.39 0.93 -10.15
N LYS A 38 -6.08 -0.22 -10.09
CA LYS A 38 -6.95 -0.73 -11.15
C LYS A 38 -8.37 -0.18 -11.10
N THR A 39 -8.74 0.55 -10.05
CA THR A 39 -10.08 1.14 -9.95
C THR A 39 -10.06 2.56 -10.51
N ASP A 40 -11.15 2.98 -11.16
CA ASP A 40 -11.32 4.38 -11.60
C ASP A 40 -11.64 5.34 -10.43
N LYS A 41 -11.57 4.85 -9.19
CA LYS A 41 -11.88 5.65 -8.01
C LYS A 41 -10.67 6.49 -7.63
N ALA A 42 -10.93 7.73 -7.21
CA ALA A 42 -9.90 8.57 -6.62
C ALA A 42 -9.32 7.89 -5.37
N ILE A 43 -8.00 7.78 -5.31
CA ILE A 43 -7.29 7.34 -4.11
C ILE A 43 -7.36 8.48 -3.11
N THR A 44 -7.98 8.23 -1.96
CA THR A 44 -8.10 9.20 -0.86
C THR A 44 -7.46 8.60 0.38
N ALA A 45 -6.90 9.45 1.23
CA ALA A 45 -6.35 8.99 2.51
C ALA A 45 -7.51 8.49 3.39
N PRO A 46 -7.47 7.22 3.86
CA PRO A 46 -8.49 6.73 4.77
C PRO A 46 -8.36 7.40 6.14
N SER A 47 -9.47 7.47 6.87
CA SER A 47 -9.45 7.91 8.28
C SER A 47 -8.64 6.94 9.14
N GLY A 48 -7.89 7.45 10.12
CA GLY A 48 -7.16 6.63 11.09
C GLY A 48 -5.66 6.53 10.77
N ARG A 49 -5.09 5.32 10.93
CA ARG A 49 -3.66 5.07 10.65
C ARG A 49 -3.49 4.49 9.25
N VAL A 50 -2.40 4.86 8.59
CA VAL A 50 -1.99 4.31 7.30
C VAL A 50 -0.59 3.74 7.40
N GLY A 51 -0.37 2.56 6.84
CA GLY A 51 0.96 1.97 6.65
C GLY A 51 1.18 1.59 5.20
N ILE A 52 2.43 1.64 4.74
CA ILE A 52 2.84 1.25 3.39
C ILE A 52 3.95 0.22 3.51
N ILE A 53 3.73 -0.96 2.91
CA ILE A 53 4.69 -2.06 2.90
C ILE A 53 5.07 -2.38 1.45
N CYS A 54 6.32 -2.14 1.09
CA CYS A 54 6.83 -2.44 -0.25
C CYS A 54 8.32 -2.83 -0.19
N PRO A 55 8.84 -3.54 -1.20
CA PRO A 55 10.27 -3.75 -1.33
C PRO A 55 10.97 -2.42 -1.67
N VAL A 56 12.27 -2.33 -1.39
CA VAL A 56 13.13 -1.28 -1.95
C VAL A 56 13.58 -1.72 -3.34
N TYR A 57 13.26 -0.94 -4.37
CA TYR A 57 13.74 -1.14 -5.74
C TYR A 57 14.65 0.03 -6.10
N ASP A 58 15.87 -0.27 -6.54
CA ASP A 58 16.85 0.72 -6.98
C ASP A 58 17.02 1.91 -5.99
N ALA A 59 17.30 1.58 -4.72
CA ALA A 59 17.43 2.53 -3.61
C ALA A 59 16.17 3.40 -3.32
N GLY A 60 15.00 3.06 -3.87
CA GLY A 60 13.76 3.79 -3.66
C GLY A 60 12.53 2.91 -3.48
N ILE A 61 11.36 3.55 -3.41
CA ILE A 61 10.08 2.85 -3.47
C ILE A 61 9.76 2.45 -4.92
N PRO A 62 9.01 1.36 -5.14
CA PRO A 62 8.60 0.97 -6.49
C PRO A 62 7.75 2.06 -7.14
N ALA A 63 7.92 2.27 -8.45
CA ALA A 63 7.20 3.31 -9.20
C ALA A 63 5.68 3.27 -8.99
N ILE A 64 5.08 2.08 -9.00
CA ILE A 64 3.64 1.92 -8.73
C ILE A 64 3.20 2.40 -7.34
N VAL A 65 4.07 2.29 -6.33
CA VAL A 65 3.78 2.81 -4.98
C VAL A 65 3.92 4.32 -4.95
N ARG A 66 4.91 4.88 -5.65
CA ARG A 66 5.05 6.34 -5.81
C ARG A 66 3.82 6.92 -6.52
N ASP A 67 3.37 6.29 -7.60
CA ASP A 67 2.22 6.75 -8.39
C ASP A 67 0.90 6.60 -7.60
N PHE A 68 0.81 5.59 -6.73
CA PHE A 68 -0.28 5.46 -5.77
C PHE A 68 -0.32 6.58 -4.74
N LEU A 69 0.85 7.03 -4.26
CA LEU A 69 0.97 8.10 -3.27
C LEU A 69 0.82 9.50 -3.85
N HIS A 70 1.27 9.67 -5.08
CA HIS A 70 1.17 10.89 -5.85
C HIS A 70 0.46 10.56 -7.16
N PRO A 71 -0.88 10.39 -7.14
CA PRO A 71 -1.65 10.22 -8.36
C PRO A 71 -1.63 11.54 -9.13
N THR A 72 -0.55 11.79 -9.85
CA THR A 72 -0.48 12.89 -10.81
C THR A 72 -1.49 12.60 -11.89
N LYS A 73 -2.56 13.40 -11.96
CA LYS A 73 -3.20 13.63 -13.25
C LYS A 73 -2.09 14.17 -14.15
N ASN A 74 -1.68 13.39 -15.14
CA ASN A 74 -0.85 13.88 -16.23
C ASN A 74 -1.52 15.14 -16.79
N TYR A 75 -0.88 16.29 -16.66
CA TYR A 75 -1.15 17.48 -17.49
C TYR A 75 -0.22 17.41 -18.69
#